data_AF-A0A966QNE3-F1
#
_entry.id   AF-A0A966QNE3-F1
#
_cell.length_a   1.000
_cell.length_b   1.000
_cell.length_c   1.000
_cell.angle_alpha   90.00
_cell.angle_beta   90.00
_cell.angle_gamma   90.00
#
_symmetry.space_group_name_H-M   'P 1'
#
loop_
_entity.id
_entity.type
_entity.pdbx_description
1 polymer ?
#
loop_
_entity_poly.entity_id
_entity_poly.type
_entity_poly.pdbx_seq_one_letter_code
_entity_poly.pdbx_strand_id
1 'polypeptide(L)' 'MQITHCHDEHLIRLNQQEASLLVDACVMVILASESVPEAALRPDLAALLGTLFEHLSPVVH' A
#
# COMPACT_ATOMS: atom_id res chain seq x y z
N MET A 1 -0.40 -13.87 4.61
CA MET A 1 -1.44 -12.93 4.17
C MET A 1 -2.66 -13.78 3.88
N GLN A 2 -3.83 -13.38 4.37
CA GLN A 2 -5.08 -14.09 4.10
C GLN A 2 -6.03 -13.14 3.38
N ILE A 3 -6.58 -13.59 2.25
CA ILE A 3 -7.55 -12.84 1.46
C ILE A 3 -8.87 -13.59 1.51
N THR A 4 -9.92 -12.92 1.97
CA THR A 4 -11.28 -13.44 2.02
C THR A 4 -12.17 -12.56 1.17
N HIS A 5 -12.99 -13.16 0.31
CA HIS A 5 -13.95 -12.43 -0.50
C HIS A 5 -15.25 -12.20 0.28
N CYS A 6 -15.74 -10.97 0.31
CA CYS A 6 -17.00 -10.59 0.93
C CYS A 6 -17.77 -9.68 -0.02
N HIS A 7 -18.83 -10.21 -0.66
CA HIS A 7 -19.59 -9.50 -1.69
C HIS A 7 -18.70 -8.99 -2.83
N ASP A 8 -18.54 -7.67 -2.98
CA ASP A 8 -17.70 -7.04 -4.01
C ASP A 8 -16.35 -6.57 -3.45
N GLU A 9 -16.00 -6.97 -2.23
CA GLU A 9 -14.80 -6.53 -1.52
C GLU A 9 -13.87 -7.70 -1.18
N HIS A 10 -12.57 -7.37 -1.12
CA HIS A 10 -11.54 -8.26 -0.61
C HIS A 10 -11.11 -7.82 0.78
N LEU A 11 -11.41 -8.67 1.77
CA LEU A 11 -10.89 -8.50 3.12
C LEU A 11 -9.49 -9.12 3.19
N ILE A 12 -8.50 -8.28 3.48
CA ILE A 12 -7.11 -8.69 3.60
C ILE A 12 -6.71 -8.67 5.08
N ARG A 13 -6.34 -9.83 5.62
CA ARG A 13 -5.73 -9.92 6.94
C ARG A 13 -4.22 -10.05 6.79
N LEU A 14 -3.50 -9.12 7.40
CA LEU A 14 -2.05 -9.07 7.45
C LEU A 14 -1.58 -9.33 8.87
N ASN A 15 -0.54 -10.12 9.05
CA ASN A 15 0.26 -10.05 10.28
C ASN A 15 1.21 -8.84 10.21
N GLN A 16 1.90 -8.54 11.31
CA GLN A 16 2.78 -7.37 11.41
C GLN A 16 3.90 -7.37 10.35
N GLN A 17 4.50 -8.53 10.08
CA GLN A 17 5.57 -8.65 9.08
C GLN A 17 5.05 -8.41 7.67
N GLU A 18 3.86 -8.92 7.35
CA GLU A 18 3.20 -8.72 6.06
C GLU A 18 2.75 -7.27 5.85
N ALA A 19 2.27 -6.61 6.90
CA ALA A 19 1.94 -5.19 6.86
C ALA A 19 3.20 -4.34 6.59
N SER A 20 4.31 -4.63 7.28
CA SER A 20 5.59 -3.93 7.05
C SER A 20 6.08 -4.12 5.61
N LEU A 21 6.06 -5.35 5.08
CA LEU A 21 6.46 -5.63 3.71
C LEU A 21 5.57 -4.92 2.68
N LEU A 22 4.27 -4.80 2.96
CA LEU A 22 3.36 -4.06 2.09
C LEU A 22 3.68 -2.56 2.08
N VAL A 23 3.99 -1.97 3.24
CA VAL A 23 4.43 -0.57 3.33
C VAL A 23 5.72 -0.36 2.54
N ASP A 24 6.73 -1.21 2.71
CA ASP A 24 8.00 -1.13 1.97
C ASP A 24 7.79 -1.20 0.45
N ALA A 25 6.90 -2.11 0.00
CA ALA A 25 6.56 -2.22 -1.41
C ALA A 25 5.87 -0.94 -1.93
N CYS A 26 4.97 -0.34 -1.14
CA CYS A 26 4.32 0.92 -1.48
C CYS A 26 5.35 2.06 -1.64
N VAL A 27 6.35 2.14 -0.75
CA VAL A 27 7.45 3.12 -0.86
C VAL A 27 8.18 2.97 -2.19
N MET A 28 8.57 1.74 -2.53
CA MET A 28 9.32 1.50 -3.77
C MET A 28 8.55 1.95 -5.01
N VAL A 29 7.22 1.73 -5.03
CA VAL A 29 6.36 2.17 -6.13
C VAL A 29 6.29 3.70 -6.21
N ILE A 30 6.13 4.39 -5.08
CA ILE A 30 6.13 5.86 -5.04
C ILE A 30 7.46 6.41 -5.54
N LEU A 31 8.58 5.93 -4.97
CA LEU A 31 9.92 6.37 -5.36
C LEU A 31 10.19 6.13 -6.85
N ALA A 32 9.79 4.98 -7.39
CA ALA A 32 9.92 4.68 -8.81
C ALA A 32 9.12 5.66 -9.67
N SER A 33 7.90 6.01 -9.25
CA SER A 33 7.05 6.95 -9.98
C SER A 33 7.58 8.39 -9.97
N GLU A 34 8.28 8.79 -8.91
CA GLU A 34 8.91 10.11 -8.82
C GLU A 34 10.25 10.17 -9.55
N SER A 35 10.94 9.02 -9.67
CA SER A 35 12.25 8.93 -10.31
C SER A 35 12.20 8.85 -11.84
N VAL A 36 11.04 8.48 -12.41
CA VAL A 36 10.86 8.32 -13.86
C VAL A 36 9.69 9.19 -14.33
N PRO A 37 9.94 10.28 -15.09
CA PRO A 37 8.92 11.26 -15.48
C PRO A 37 7.71 10.67 -16.23
N GLU A 38 7.91 9.58 -16.96
CA GLU A 38 6.86 8.90 -17.74
C GLU A 38 6.10 7.85 -16.93
N ALA A 39 6.50 7.58 -15.68
CA ALA A 39 5.91 6.56 -14.81
C ALA A 39 5.02 7.17 -13.71
N ALA A 40 4.40 8.32 -13.97
CA ALA A 40 3.54 8.98 -13.02
C ALA A 40 2.41 8.05 -12.54
N LEU A 41 2.21 7.98 -11.23
CA LEU A 41 1.12 7.22 -10.64
C LEU A 41 -0.22 7.83 -11.05
N ARG A 42 -1.16 6.95 -11.40
CA ARG A 42 -2.55 7.39 -11.56
C ARG A 42 -3.09 7.90 -10.21
N PRO A 43 -3.96 8.92 -10.20
CA PRO A 43 -4.44 9.54 -8.96
C PRO A 43 -5.12 8.57 -7.99
N ASP A 44 -5.86 7.58 -8.51
CA ASP A 44 -6.51 6.51 -7.74
C ASP A 44 -5.49 5.67 -6.98
N LEU A 45 -4.38 5.32 -7.64
CA LEU A 45 -3.33 4.51 -7.07
C LEU A 45 -2.51 5.30 -6.04
N ALA A 46 -2.23 6.57 -6.32
CA ALA A 46 -1.57 7.45 -5.35
C ALA A 46 -2.40 7.62 -4.07
N ALA A 47 -3.72 7.82 -4.19
CA ALA A 47 -4.61 7.89 -3.05
C ALA A 47 -4.64 6.58 -2.24
N LEU A 48 -4.72 5.43 -2.92
CA LEU A 48 -4.68 4.12 -2.28
C LEU A 48 -3.37 3.91 -1.50
N LEU A 49 -2.23 4.22 -2.10
CA LEU A 49 -0.92 4.09 -1.44
C LEU A 49 -0.82 4.99 -0.20
N GLY A 50 -1.36 6.22 -0.27
CA GLY A 50 -1.45 7.13 0.88
C GLY A 50 -2.28 6.54 2.02
N THR A 51 -3.47 6.01 1.72
CA THR A 51 -4.33 5.34 2.71
C THR A 51 -3.67 4.12 3.35
N LEU A 52 -2.97 3.31 2.55
CA LEU A 52 -2.20 2.17 3.08
C LEU A 52 -1.09 2.62 4.02
N PHE A 53 -0.40 3.72 3.69
CA PHE A 53 0.63 4.30 4.53
C PHE A 53 0.09 4.77 5.88
N GLU A 54 -1.01 5.52 5.88
CA GLU A 54 -1.64 6.03 7.10
C GLU A 54 -2.10 4.92 8.04
N HIS A 55 -2.62 3.81 7.49
CA HIS A 55 -3.21 2.73 8.30
C HIS A 55 -2.23 1.61 8.67
N LEU A 56 -1.15 1.43 7.91
CA LEU A 56 -0.20 0.32 8.11
C LEU A 56 1.17 0.77 8.58
N SER A 57 1.50 2.08 8.50
CA SER A 57 2.70 2.59 9.13
C SER A 57 2.62 2.29 10.63
N PRO A 58 3.67 1.70 11.24
CA PRO A 58 3.71 1.53 12.68
C PRO A 58 3.48 2.89 13.34
N VAL A 59 2.59 2.94 14.33
CA VAL A 59 2.47 4.11 15.19
C VAL A 59 3.82 4.30 15.86
N VAL A 60 4.56 5.32 15.44
CA VAL A 60 5.77 5.74 16.13
C VAL A 60 5.32 6.38 17.44
N HIS A 61 5.24 5.58 18.49
CA HIS A 61 5.12 6.02 19.88
C HIS A 61 6.52 6.13 20.50
#